data_AF-A0A6S7FNJ8-F1
#
_entry.id   AF-A0A6S7FNJ8-F1
#
_cell.length_a   1.000
_cell.length_b   1.000
_cell.length_c   1.000
_cell.angle_alpha   90.00
_cell.angle_beta   90.00
_cell.angle_gamma   90.00
#
_symmetry.space_group_name_H-M   'P 1'
#
loop_
_entity.id
_entity.type
_entity.pdbx_description
1 polymer ?
#
loop_
_entity_poly.entity_id
_entity_poly.type
_entity_poly.pdbx_seq_one_letter_code
_entity_poly.pdbx_strand_id
1 'polypeptide(L)'
;MTEEELKRKIRVRGGHRASAKRIIAAAEESLQVFDPNNPETVIRVKQQLTTLKEKMKTLSVHDEEILSLVKKEEIENEIEQADIFKERLQHSIVSIEMALEKIVNETSAHGSTVSGTSPSSSNLPQAMGVIVTKALGSTWTLEKMLDTVKSELEARERANMLSSKPASKPPYSPHPRGYSSAAALLNNGTHLTCTYCKNTHPSAHCNVVTNPNARKQILQKEGRCYIWKNHGKIKLTSGKIKPFGKIMSAEDAHRP
;
A
#
# COMPACT_ATOMS: atom_id res chain seq x y z
N MET A 1 -36.05 -4.54 -47.06
CA MET A 1 -35.64 -3.34 -46.31
C MET A 1 -36.33 -2.15 -46.93
N THR A 2 -36.96 -1.31 -46.12
CA THR A 2 -37.88 -0.26 -46.58
C THR A 2 -37.25 1.12 -46.42
N GLU A 3 -37.58 2.05 -47.31
CA GLU A 3 -37.16 3.47 -47.25
C GLU A 3 -37.42 4.12 -45.87
N GLU A 4 -38.46 3.68 -45.17
CA GLU A 4 -38.78 4.11 -43.80
C GLU A 4 -37.71 3.74 -42.76
N GLU A 5 -37.02 2.61 -42.94
CA GLU A 5 -35.94 2.17 -42.04
C GLU A 5 -34.72 3.10 -42.16
N LEU A 6 -34.37 3.46 -43.40
CA LEU A 6 -33.30 4.41 -43.70
C LEU A 6 -33.60 5.79 -43.07
N LYS A 7 -34.81 6.32 -43.29
CA LYS A 7 -35.25 7.59 -42.70
C LYS A 7 -35.17 7.58 -41.17
N ARG A 8 -35.53 6.45 -40.53
CA ARG A 8 -35.42 6.29 -39.08
C ARG A 8 -33.96 6.36 -38.62
N LYS A 9 -33.05 5.64 -39.27
CA LYS A 9 -31.63 5.63 -38.90
C LYS A 9 -30.96 7.00 -39.08
N ILE A 10 -31.24 7.70 -40.19
CA ILE A 10 -30.76 9.07 -40.42
C ILE A 10 -31.18 10.01 -39.28
N ARG A 11 -32.43 9.90 -38.82
CA ARG A 11 -32.96 10.70 -37.71
C ARG A 11 -32.26 10.40 -36.39
N VAL A 12 -32.08 9.11 -36.07
CA VAL A 12 -31.34 8.67 -34.88
C VAL A 12 -29.93 9.22 -34.90
N ARG A 13 -29.20 9.03 -36.01
CA ARG A 13 -27.86 9.60 -36.18
C ARG A 13 -27.87 11.12 -36.02
N GLY A 14 -28.82 11.82 -36.62
CA GLY A 14 -28.99 13.27 -36.48
C GLY A 14 -29.09 13.70 -35.02
N GLY A 15 -29.85 12.97 -34.20
CA GLY A 15 -29.94 13.19 -32.75
C GLY A 15 -28.60 12.98 -32.04
N HIS A 16 -27.86 11.92 -32.37
CA HIS A 16 -26.51 11.70 -31.84
C HIS A 16 -25.53 12.82 -32.25
N ARG A 17 -25.55 13.25 -33.52
CA ARG A 17 -24.74 14.37 -34.02
C ARG A 17 -25.08 15.67 -33.28
N ALA A 18 -26.36 15.97 -33.06
CA ALA A 18 -26.79 17.16 -32.32
C ALA A 18 -26.32 17.12 -30.84
N SER A 19 -26.41 15.96 -30.20
CA SER A 19 -25.86 15.76 -28.86
C SER A 19 -24.33 15.95 -28.82
N ALA A 20 -23.61 15.37 -29.79
CA ALA A 20 -22.16 15.50 -29.89
C ALA A 20 -21.74 16.95 -30.15
N LYS A 21 -22.43 17.69 -31.03
CA LYS A 21 -22.18 19.13 -31.26
C LYS A 21 -22.27 19.95 -29.97
N ARG A 22 -23.26 19.68 -29.12
CA ARG A 22 -23.39 20.35 -27.81
C ARG A 22 -22.22 20.04 -26.88
N ILE A 23 -21.78 18.78 -26.85
CA ILE A 23 -20.63 18.39 -26.03
C ILE A 23 -19.33 19.00 -26.56
N ILE A 24 -19.15 19.07 -27.88
CA ILE A 24 -18.00 19.73 -28.51
C ILE A 24 -17.96 21.21 -28.09
N ALA A 25 -19.07 21.94 -28.20
CA ALA A 25 -19.12 23.35 -27.78
C ALA A 25 -18.78 23.51 -26.28
N ALA A 26 -19.38 22.67 -25.42
CA ALA A 26 -19.08 22.69 -23.99
C ALA A 26 -17.62 22.31 -23.66
N ALA A 27 -17.00 21.47 -24.49
CA ALA A 27 -15.60 21.09 -24.36
C ALA A 27 -14.67 22.23 -24.79
N GLU A 28 -14.96 22.90 -25.91
CA GLU A 28 -14.24 24.10 -26.34
C GLU A 28 -14.27 25.18 -25.26
N GLU A 29 -15.44 25.44 -24.65
CA GLU A 29 -15.57 26.35 -23.50
C GLU A 29 -14.78 25.87 -22.28
N SER A 30 -14.84 24.57 -21.97
CA SER A 30 -14.10 24.01 -20.82
C SER A 30 -12.59 24.06 -20.99
N LEU A 31 -12.10 23.98 -22.24
CA LEU A 31 -10.69 24.13 -22.58
C LEU A 31 -10.19 25.56 -22.46
N GLN A 32 -11.03 26.58 -22.69
CA GLN A 32 -10.65 27.99 -22.51
C GLN A 32 -10.33 28.33 -21.05
N VAL A 33 -11.05 27.73 -20.11
CA VAL A 33 -10.88 27.94 -18.66
C VAL A 33 -10.14 26.77 -17.99
N PHE A 34 -9.44 25.96 -18.76
CA PHE A 34 -8.78 24.76 -18.24
C PHE A 34 -7.55 25.13 -17.41
N ASP A 35 -7.60 24.76 -16.13
CA ASP A 35 -6.46 24.79 -15.23
C ASP A 35 -6.07 23.35 -14.85
N PRO A 36 -4.83 22.90 -15.15
CA PRO A 36 -4.36 21.56 -14.79
C PRO A 36 -4.25 21.33 -13.28
N ASN A 37 -4.12 22.40 -12.48
CA ASN A 37 -4.00 22.31 -11.02
C ASN A 37 -5.37 22.28 -10.31
N ASN A 38 -6.45 22.61 -11.02
CA ASN A 38 -7.80 22.56 -10.48
C ASN A 38 -8.44 21.20 -10.78
N PRO A 39 -8.79 20.39 -9.76
CA PRO A 39 -9.37 19.06 -9.98
C PRO A 39 -10.73 19.12 -10.69
N GLU A 40 -11.51 20.19 -10.51
CA GLU A 40 -12.85 20.32 -11.09
C GLU A 40 -12.80 20.46 -12.62
N THR A 41 -11.92 21.31 -13.13
CA THR A 41 -11.70 21.50 -14.57
C THR A 41 -11.16 20.22 -15.22
N VAL A 42 -10.23 19.53 -14.54
CA VAL A 42 -9.67 18.25 -15.01
C VAL A 42 -10.75 17.16 -15.08
N ILE A 43 -11.58 17.02 -14.05
CA ILE A 43 -12.68 16.03 -14.04
C ILE A 43 -13.67 16.33 -15.17
N ARG A 44 -14.07 17.60 -15.33
CA ARG A 44 -15.03 18.02 -16.37
C ARG A 44 -14.54 17.66 -17.76
N VAL A 45 -13.29 18.01 -18.08
CA VAL A 45 -12.69 17.74 -19.39
C VAL A 45 -12.48 16.24 -19.62
N LYS A 46 -12.09 15.45 -18.60
CA LYS A 46 -12.03 13.98 -18.68
C LYS A 46 -13.40 13.34 -18.94
N GLN A 47 -14.45 13.86 -18.31
CA GLN A 47 -15.81 13.38 -18.53
C GLN A 47 -16.27 13.67 -19.96
N GLN A 48 -15.99 14.86 -20.48
CA GLN A 48 -16.29 15.24 -21.87
C GLN A 48 -15.53 14.33 -22.85
N LEU A 49 -14.23 14.07 -22.62
CA LEU A 49 -13.43 13.15 -23.43
C LEU A 49 -14.09 11.76 -23.53
N THR A 50 -14.45 11.19 -22.38
CA THR A 50 -15.06 9.86 -22.31
C THR A 50 -16.38 9.83 -23.10
N THR A 51 -17.21 10.85 -22.90
CA THR A 51 -18.50 10.97 -23.59
C THR A 51 -18.32 11.13 -25.10
N LEU A 52 -17.37 11.95 -25.56
CA LEU A 52 -17.09 12.15 -26.99
C LEU A 52 -16.56 10.86 -27.64
N LYS A 53 -15.71 10.09 -26.95
CA LYS A 53 -15.24 8.78 -27.43
C LYS A 53 -16.39 7.77 -27.59
N GLU A 54 -17.35 7.75 -26.67
CA GLU A 54 -18.55 6.91 -26.80
C GLU A 54 -19.44 7.36 -27.97
N LYS A 55 -19.61 8.68 -28.14
CA LYS A 55 -20.36 9.23 -29.29
C LYS A 55 -19.69 8.89 -30.61
N MET A 56 -18.36 8.93 -30.69
CA MET A 56 -17.59 8.53 -31.87
C MET A 56 -17.92 7.09 -32.27
N LYS A 57 -17.81 6.15 -31.32
CA LYS A 57 -18.12 4.73 -31.56
C LYS A 57 -19.56 4.54 -32.04
N THR A 58 -20.51 5.17 -31.35
CA THR A 58 -21.94 5.05 -31.68
C THR A 58 -22.26 5.61 -33.06
N LEU A 59 -21.66 6.74 -33.44
CA LEU A 59 -21.85 7.36 -34.74
C LEU A 59 -21.26 6.51 -35.87
N SER A 60 -20.08 5.91 -35.67
CA SER A 60 -19.51 4.99 -36.67
C SER A 60 -20.44 3.82 -36.97
N VAL A 61 -21.08 3.23 -35.95
CA VAL A 61 -22.09 2.18 -36.15
C VAL A 61 -23.27 2.70 -36.97
N HIS A 62 -23.83 3.87 -36.62
CA HIS A 62 -24.94 4.45 -37.39
C HIS A 62 -24.56 4.78 -38.83
N ASP A 63 -23.33 5.26 -39.07
CA ASP A 63 -22.84 5.57 -40.40
C ASP A 63 -22.71 4.30 -41.26
N GLU A 64 -22.15 3.22 -40.72
CA GLU A 64 -22.08 1.91 -41.40
C GLU A 64 -23.47 1.34 -41.72
N GLU A 65 -24.39 1.39 -40.76
CA GLU A 65 -25.76 0.93 -40.95
C GLU A 65 -26.50 1.75 -42.02
N ILE A 66 -26.30 3.08 -42.05
CA ILE A 66 -26.90 3.94 -43.09
C ILE A 66 -26.29 3.63 -44.45
N LEU A 67 -24.96 3.51 -44.55
CA LEU A 67 -24.28 3.19 -45.82
C LEU A 67 -24.75 1.85 -46.42
N SER A 68 -25.14 0.88 -45.58
CA SER A 68 -25.70 -0.39 -46.06
C SER A 68 -27.09 -0.29 -46.70
N LEU A 69 -27.80 0.82 -46.46
CA LEU A 69 -29.18 1.05 -46.88
C LEU A 69 -29.33 2.15 -47.94
N VAL A 70 -28.32 3.01 -48.09
CA VAL A 70 -28.34 4.16 -49.01
C VAL A 70 -28.22 3.71 -50.46
N LYS A 71 -28.91 4.43 -51.36
CA LYS A 71 -28.85 4.17 -52.81
C LYS A 71 -27.49 4.58 -53.37
N LYS A 72 -27.05 3.92 -54.44
CA LYS A 72 -25.70 4.10 -55.01
C LYS A 72 -25.34 5.56 -55.30
N GLU A 73 -26.31 6.35 -55.74
CA GLU A 73 -26.15 7.75 -56.12
C GLU A 73 -25.90 8.68 -54.93
N GLU A 74 -26.29 8.26 -53.72
CA GLU A 74 -26.19 9.05 -52.48
C GLU A 74 -25.02 8.62 -51.58
N ILE A 75 -24.35 7.49 -51.89
CA ILE A 75 -23.27 6.92 -51.06
C ILE A 75 -22.13 7.92 -50.87
N GLU A 76 -21.67 8.58 -51.94
CA GLU A 76 -20.52 9.50 -51.88
C GLU A 76 -20.80 10.67 -50.92
N ASN A 77 -21.95 11.32 -51.08
CA ASN A 77 -22.37 12.41 -50.21
C ASN A 77 -22.54 11.95 -48.76
N GLU A 78 -23.06 10.74 -48.53
CA GLU A 78 -23.22 10.22 -47.17
C GLU A 78 -21.87 9.95 -46.48
N ILE A 79 -20.89 9.40 -47.22
CA ILE A 79 -19.52 9.24 -46.74
C ILE A 79 -18.90 10.59 -46.40
N GLU A 80 -19.00 11.57 -47.30
CA GLU A 80 -18.45 12.91 -47.09
C GLU A 80 -19.04 13.58 -45.83
N GLN A 81 -20.36 13.51 -45.65
CA GLN A 81 -21.02 14.07 -44.47
C GLN A 81 -20.65 13.34 -43.17
N ALA A 82 -20.37 12.03 -43.23
CA ALA A 82 -19.86 11.27 -42.10
C ALA A 82 -18.42 11.67 -41.75
N ASP A 83 -17.55 11.80 -42.74
CA ASP A 83 -16.14 12.14 -42.56
C ASP A 83 -15.95 13.55 -42.01
N ILE A 84 -16.64 14.56 -42.55
CA ILE A 84 -16.61 15.94 -42.04
C ILE A 84 -17.00 15.97 -40.55
N PHE A 85 -18.05 15.22 -40.18
CA PHE A 85 -18.49 15.19 -38.79
C PHE A 85 -17.49 14.44 -37.89
N LYS A 86 -16.97 13.31 -38.37
CA LYS A 86 -15.97 12.48 -37.68
C LYS A 86 -14.69 13.27 -37.43
N GLU A 87 -14.21 14.03 -38.40
CA GLU A 87 -13.04 14.88 -38.28
C GLU A 87 -13.24 15.95 -37.21
N ARG A 88 -14.38 16.67 -37.23
CA ARG A 88 -14.69 17.65 -36.18
C ARG A 88 -14.72 17.04 -34.78
N LEU A 89 -15.30 15.84 -34.66
CA LEU A 89 -15.38 15.14 -33.39
C LEU A 89 -14.01 14.63 -32.92
N GLN A 90 -13.20 14.08 -33.84
CA GLN A 90 -11.82 13.67 -33.59
C GLN A 90 -10.97 14.86 -33.11
N HIS A 91 -11.07 16.01 -33.80
CA HIS A 91 -10.34 17.22 -33.44
C HIS A 91 -10.61 17.65 -31.99
N SER A 92 -11.88 17.63 -31.56
CA SER A 92 -12.25 17.94 -30.17
C SER A 92 -11.67 16.91 -29.17
N ILE A 93 -11.69 15.62 -29.51
CA ILE A 93 -11.08 14.55 -28.68
C ILE A 93 -9.58 14.79 -28.51
N VAL A 94 -8.85 15.01 -29.62
CA VAL A 94 -7.40 15.21 -29.60
C VAL A 94 -7.05 16.49 -28.82
N SER A 95 -7.82 17.57 -29.02
CA SER A 95 -7.61 18.82 -28.28
C SER A 95 -7.70 18.62 -26.76
N ILE A 96 -8.68 17.83 -26.31
CA ILE A 96 -8.81 17.46 -24.91
C ILE A 96 -7.65 16.58 -24.44
N GLU A 97 -7.27 15.56 -25.22
CA GLU A 97 -6.18 14.65 -24.87
C GLU A 97 -4.86 15.41 -24.69
N MET A 98 -4.53 16.31 -25.62
CA MET A 98 -3.34 17.16 -25.52
C MET A 98 -3.35 18.03 -24.26
N ALA A 99 -4.49 18.60 -23.87
CA ALA A 99 -4.62 19.37 -22.64
C ALA A 99 -4.37 18.52 -21.39
N LEU A 100 -4.84 17.27 -21.40
CA LEU A 100 -4.64 16.32 -20.30
C LEU A 100 -3.21 15.76 -20.25
N GLU A 101 -2.56 15.54 -21.40
CA GLU A 101 -1.16 15.10 -21.48
C GLU A 101 -0.17 16.14 -20.93
N LYS A 102 -0.49 17.44 -21.10
CA LYS A 102 0.31 18.53 -20.52
C LYS A 102 0.48 18.38 -19.00
N ILE A 103 -0.55 17.88 -18.30
CA ILE A 103 -0.48 17.57 -16.86
C ILE A 103 0.62 16.55 -16.58
N VAL A 104 0.64 15.45 -17.35
CA VAL A 104 1.58 14.33 -17.16
C VAL A 104 3.02 14.79 -17.39
N ASN A 105 3.25 15.62 -18.41
CA ASN A 105 4.57 16.11 -18.77
C ASN A 105 5.07 17.20 -17.81
N GLU A 106 4.20 18.07 -17.30
CA GLU A 106 4.56 19.07 -16.26
C GLU A 106 4.88 18.40 -14.92
N THR A 107 4.21 17.28 -14.56
CA THR A 107 4.61 16.47 -13.40
C THR A 107 5.97 15.79 -13.56
N SER A 108 6.48 15.60 -14.78
CA SER A 108 7.82 15.03 -15.03
C SER A 108 8.92 16.10 -15.08
N ALA A 109 8.59 17.33 -15.51
CA ALA A 109 9.53 18.47 -15.54
C ALA A 109 9.77 19.10 -14.15
N HIS A 110 8.86 18.90 -13.20
CA HIS A 110 9.06 19.27 -11.81
C HIS A 110 9.62 18.10 -11.00
N GLY A 111 10.88 17.76 -11.31
CA GLY A 111 11.84 17.36 -10.28
C GLY A 111 12.05 18.54 -9.32
N SER A 112 11.02 18.90 -8.54
CA SER A 112 11.13 19.87 -7.48
C SER A 112 12.18 19.36 -6.50
N THR A 113 13.32 20.04 -6.45
CA THR A 113 14.22 20.02 -5.31
C THR A 113 13.40 20.50 -4.11
N VAL A 114 12.74 19.57 -3.43
CA VAL A 114 12.12 19.77 -2.14
C VAL A 114 13.24 19.84 -1.10
N SER A 115 13.82 21.03 -0.98
CA SER A 115 14.65 21.36 0.17
C SER A 115 13.77 21.39 1.42
N GLY A 116 13.80 20.28 2.17
CA GLY A 116 13.69 20.27 3.62
C GLY A 116 12.32 20.57 4.22
N THR A 117 11.46 19.55 4.30
CA THR A 117 10.87 19.11 5.59
C THR A 117 10.55 17.62 5.47
N SER A 118 10.85 16.85 6.51
CA SER A 118 10.58 15.41 6.53
C SER A 118 9.08 15.13 6.43
N PRO A 119 8.63 14.13 5.66
CA PRO A 119 7.22 13.78 5.58
C PRO A 119 6.69 13.37 6.96
N SER A 120 5.68 14.10 7.46
CA SER A 120 4.99 13.76 8.70
C SER A 120 4.23 12.45 8.52
N SER A 121 4.48 11.52 9.44
CA SER A 121 4.17 10.10 9.36
C SER A 121 2.71 9.71 9.67
N SER A 122 1.70 10.53 9.33
CA SER A 122 0.33 10.28 9.81
C SER A 122 -0.50 9.33 8.94
N ASN A 123 -0.14 9.08 7.67
CA ASN A 123 -0.96 8.28 6.75
C ASN A 123 -0.32 6.97 6.26
N LEU A 124 0.89 6.64 6.71
CA LEU A 124 1.61 5.43 6.28
C LEU A 124 1.92 4.56 7.49
N PRO A 125 1.70 3.22 7.45
CA PRO A 125 2.07 2.35 8.55
C PRO A 125 3.53 2.61 8.96
N GLN A 126 3.76 2.80 10.26
CA GLN A 126 5.02 3.34 10.81
C GLN A 126 6.28 2.59 10.30
N ALA A 127 6.15 1.30 10.00
CA ALA A 127 7.22 0.49 9.42
C ALA A 127 7.58 0.86 7.96
N MET A 128 6.60 1.25 7.13
CA MET A 128 6.87 1.73 5.75
C MET A 128 7.53 3.10 5.76
N GLY A 129 7.07 4.01 6.63
CA GLY A 129 7.60 5.38 6.70
C GLY A 129 9.09 5.40 7.00
N VAL A 130 9.56 4.60 7.96
CA VAL A 130 10.99 4.52 8.33
C VAL A 130 11.85 4.01 7.18
N ILE A 131 11.37 3.04 6.40
CA ILE A 131 12.12 2.46 5.29
C ILE A 131 12.24 3.48 4.14
N VAL A 132 11.13 4.14 3.82
CA VAL A 132 11.10 5.20 2.81
C VAL A 132 12.01 6.36 3.21
N THR A 133 11.94 6.85 4.45
CA THR A 133 12.80 7.94 4.94
C THR A 133 14.27 7.57 4.96
N LYS A 134 14.63 6.31 5.27
CA LYS A 134 16.02 5.84 5.22
C LYS A 134 16.55 5.71 3.80
N ALA A 135 15.72 5.29 2.85
CA ALA A 135 16.13 5.11 1.46
C ALA A 135 16.26 6.44 0.70
N LEU A 136 15.49 7.46 1.08
CA LEU A 136 15.37 8.71 0.32
C LEU A 136 16.46 9.77 0.61
N GLY A 137 17.24 9.64 1.69
CA GLY A 137 18.29 10.60 2.02
C GLY A 137 17.77 12.05 2.19
N SER A 138 18.66 13.05 2.00
CA SER A 138 18.33 14.48 2.11
C SER A 138 17.75 15.11 0.84
N THR A 139 17.84 14.43 -0.31
CA THR A 139 17.30 14.89 -1.60
C THR A 139 16.41 13.81 -2.20
N TRP A 140 15.10 13.96 -2.00
CA TRP A 140 14.11 13.01 -2.51
C TRP A 140 13.27 13.63 -3.62
N THR A 141 12.90 12.80 -4.60
CA THR A 141 11.90 13.13 -5.62
C THR A 141 10.69 12.23 -5.42
N LEU A 142 9.50 12.68 -5.83
CA LEU A 142 8.27 11.89 -5.72
C LEU A 142 8.40 10.54 -6.44
N GLU A 143 9.04 10.53 -7.61
CA GLU A 143 9.31 9.30 -8.37
C GLU A 143 10.13 8.29 -7.54
N LYS A 144 11.22 8.73 -6.91
CA LYS A 144 12.03 7.88 -6.03
C LYS A 144 11.25 7.39 -4.82
N MET A 145 10.34 8.21 -4.28
CA MET A 145 9.46 7.81 -3.18
C MET A 145 8.53 6.67 -3.62
N LEU A 146 7.87 6.83 -4.76
CA LEU A 146 6.94 5.85 -5.30
C LEU A 146 7.64 4.54 -5.66
N ASP A 147 8.83 4.61 -6.27
CA ASP A 147 9.65 3.42 -6.56
C ASP A 147 10.09 2.69 -5.28
N THR A 148 10.48 3.45 -4.25
CA THR A 148 10.85 2.87 -2.94
C THR A 148 9.66 2.21 -2.26
N VAL A 149 8.48 2.84 -2.30
CA VAL A 149 7.25 2.26 -1.74
C VAL A 149 6.84 0.99 -2.50
N LYS A 150 6.89 1.02 -3.83
CA LYS A 150 6.56 -0.13 -4.68
C LYS A 150 7.51 -1.30 -4.43
N SER A 151 8.83 -1.04 -4.43
CA SER A 151 9.83 -2.09 -4.19
C SER A 151 9.75 -2.68 -2.78
N GLU A 152 9.46 -1.87 -1.76
CA GLU A 152 9.24 -2.34 -0.39
C GLU A 152 7.94 -3.15 -0.26
N LEU A 153 6.87 -2.76 -0.97
CA LEU A 153 5.62 -3.51 -1.01
C LEU A 153 5.83 -4.89 -1.66
N GLU A 154 6.48 -4.93 -2.83
CA GLU A 154 6.83 -6.18 -3.50
C GLU A 154 7.77 -7.05 -2.64
N ALA A 155 8.71 -6.44 -1.91
CA ALA A 155 9.59 -7.16 -0.99
C ALA A 155 8.80 -7.81 0.16
N ARG A 156 7.81 -7.10 0.70
CA ARG A 156 6.90 -7.64 1.73
C ARG A 156 6.02 -8.74 1.19
N GLU A 157 5.51 -8.60 -0.02
CA GLU A 157 4.72 -9.64 -0.67
C GLU A 157 5.56 -10.90 -0.88
N ARG A 158 6.79 -10.78 -1.39
CA ARG A 158 7.74 -11.89 -1.52
C ARG A 158 8.06 -12.53 -0.15
N ALA A 159 8.27 -11.73 0.89
CA ALA A 159 8.52 -12.24 2.24
C ALA A 159 7.28 -12.93 2.83
N ASN A 160 6.08 -12.41 2.56
CA ASN A 160 4.82 -12.98 3.02
C ASN A 160 4.53 -14.34 2.35
N MET A 161 4.90 -14.50 1.08
CA MET A 161 4.79 -15.80 0.37
C MET A 161 5.72 -16.88 0.95
N LEU A 162 6.75 -16.50 1.71
CA LEU A 162 7.61 -17.44 2.47
C LEU A 162 7.08 -17.75 3.88
N SER A 163 6.12 -16.96 4.39
CA SER A 163 5.52 -17.14 5.72
C SER A 163 4.28 -18.06 5.72
N SER A 164 3.73 -18.40 4.56
CA SER A 164 2.50 -19.22 4.45
C SER A 164 2.73 -20.73 4.32
N LYS A 165 3.96 -21.22 4.53
CA LYS A 165 4.20 -22.66 4.66
C LYS A 165 3.86 -23.13 6.08
N PRO A 166 2.99 -24.14 6.29
CA PRO A 166 2.92 -24.83 7.57
C PRO A 166 4.25 -25.58 7.73
N ALA A 167 5.21 -24.95 8.44
CA ALA A 167 6.52 -25.52 8.64
C ALA A 167 6.42 -26.73 9.60
N SER A 168 6.34 -27.92 9.02
CA SER A 168 6.84 -29.13 9.66
C SER A 168 8.29 -28.88 10.07
N LYS A 169 8.58 -28.99 11.38
CA LYS A 169 9.93 -28.78 11.92
C LYS A 169 10.83 -29.93 11.46
N PRO A 170 11.96 -29.70 10.77
CA PRO A 170 13.04 -30.66 10.76
C PRO A 170 13.93 -30.49 12.00
N PRO A 171 14.60 -31.56 12.45
CA PRO A 171 15.35 -31.58 13.70
C PRO A 171 16.78 -31.03 13.51
N TYR A 172 17.26 -30.27 14.50
CA TYR A 172 18.69 -30.11 14.87
C TYR A 172 19.58 -29.26 13.93
N SER A 173 19.74 -27.95 14.16
CA SER A 173 20.86 -27.29 14.90
C SER A 173 21.57 -26.24 13.99
N PRO A 174 22.50 -25.36 14.47
CA PRO A 174 22.18 -23.96 14.77
C PRO A 174 23.06 -22.87 14.10
N HIS A 175 22.45 -21.68 13.95
CA HIS A 175 23.01 -20.31 13.78
C HIS A 175 23.38 -19.81 12.38
N PRO A 176 22.89 -18.60 12.03
CA PRO A 176 23.71 -17.42 12.23
C PRO A 176 23.03 -16.28 13.00
N ARG A 177 23.86 -15.66 13.85
CA ARG A 177 23.79 -14.34 14.49
C ARG A 177 22.66 -13.42 14.00
N GLY A 178 21.58 -13.35 14.77
CA GLY A 178 20.61 -12.26 14.75
C GLY A 178 21.11 -11.09 15.59
N TYR A 179 21.40 -9.99 14.92
CA TYR A 179 21.63 -8.67 15.48
C TYR A 179 20.38 -8.24 16.29
N SER A 180 20.45 -8.32 17.63
CA SER A 180 19.39 -7.79 18.50
C SER A 180 19.46 -6.27 18.48
N SER A 181 18.56 -5.62 17.73
CA SER A 181 18.40 -4.17 17.76
C SER A 181 17.75 -3.76 19.09
N ALA A 182 18.36 -2.78 19.76
CA ALA A 182 17.96 -2.26 21.07
C ALA A 182 16.55 -1.64 21.14
N ALA A 183 15.83 -1.57 20.02
CA ALA A 183 14.51 -0.95 19.91
C ALA A 183 13.40 -1.70 20.69
N ALA A 184 13.55 -3.02 20.91
CA ALA A 184 12.57 -3.80 21.67
C ALA A 184 12.58 -3.50 23.19
N LEU A 185 13.59 -2.79 23.70
CA LEU A 185 13.70 -2.41 25.11
C LEU A 185 13.00 -1.08 25.44
N LEU A 186 12.69 -0.26 24.43
CA LEU A 186 12.23 1.11 24.65
C LEU A 186 10.71 1.27 24.63
N ASN A 187 9.95 0.18 24.43
CA ASN A 187 8.49 0.24 24.40
C ASN A 187 7.86 -0.56 25.55
N ASN A 188 7.80 0.08 26.72
CA ASN A 188 6.67 0.17 27.65
C ASN A 188 7.16 0.45 29.08
N GLY A 189 6.66 1.55 29.65
CA GLY A 189 7.06 2.08 30.95
C GLY A 189 6.88 1.13 32.14
N THR A 190 7.94 0.41 32.49
CA THR A 190 8.14 -0.13 33.83
C THR A 190 9.57 0.21 34.26
N HIS A 191 9.69 0.98 35.34
CA HIS A 191 10.98 1.36 35.91
C HIS A 191 11.80 0.08 36.21
N LEU A 192 13.07 0.04 35.81
CA LEU A 192 13.94 -1.11 36.09
C LEU A 192 14.03 -1.28 37.63
N THR A 193 13.45 -2.35 38.16
CA THR A 193 13.42 -2.66 39.60
C THR A 193 14.30 -3.86 39.91
N CYS A 194 15.02 -3.78 41.03
CA CYS A 194 15.90 -4.81 41.53
C CYS A 194 15.08 -6.03 41.96
N THR A 195 15.42 -7.20 41.43
CA THR A 195 14.78 -8.48 41.77
C THR A 195 14.97 -8.91 43.21
N TYR A 196 15.90 -8.30 43.96
CA TYR A 196 16.18 -8.65 45.35
C TYR A 196 15.51 -7.68 46.34
N CYS A 197 15.70 -6.38 46.15
CA CYS A 197 15.25 -5.36 47.10
C CYS A 197 14.14 -4.44 46.55
N LYS A 198 13.72 -4.63 45.30
CA LYS A 198 12.62 -3.90 44.63
C LYS A 198 12.86 -2.40 44.42
N ASN A 199 14.06 -1.90 44.72
CA ASN A 199 14.48 -0.52 44.43
C ASN A 199 14.87 -0.34 42.96
N THR A 200 15.01 0.91 42.52
CA THR A 200 15.23 1.27 41.11
C THR A 200 16.69 1.18 40.68
N HIS A 201 17.29 -0.01 40.74
CA HIS A 201 18.64 -0.28 40.24
C HIS A 201 18.76 -1.68 39.63
N PRO A 202 19.78 -1.94 38.79
CA PRO A 202 20.04 -3.28 38.26
C PRO A 202 20.40 -4.28 39.36
N SER A 203 19.76 -5.45 39.39
CA SER A 203 20.00 -6.49 40.41
C SER A 203 21.47 -6.91 40.57
N ALA A 204 22.28 -6.79 39.51
CA ALA A 204 23.71 -7.10 39.54
C ALA A 204 24.46 -6.29 40.60
N HIS A 205 24.08 -5.01 40.79
CA HIS A 205 24.72 -4.05 41.68
C HIS A 205 23.92 -3.79 42.95
N CYS A 206 23.09 -4.74 43.38
CA CYS A 206 22.32 -4.58 44.61
C CYS A 206 23.23 -4.55 45.85
N ASN A 207 23.22 -3.41 46.55
CA ASN A 207 23.93 -3.17 47.80
C ASN A 207 23.14 -3.56 49.06
N VAL A 208 21.82 -3.78 48.92
CA VAL A 208 20.94 -4.21 50.02
C VAL A 208 21.08 -5.71 50.27
N VAL A 209 21.14 -6.51 49.20
CA VAL A 209 21.32 -7.96 49.28
C VAL A 209 22.65 -8.32 48.62
N THR A 210 23.72 -8.27 49.41
CA THR A 210 25.08 -8.55 48.94
C THR A 210 25.42 -10.04 49.01
N ASN A 211 24.86 -10.75 50.00
CA ASN A 211 25.20 -12.16 50.24
C ASN A 211 24.61 -13.10 49.15
N PRO A 212 25.44 -13.89 48.44
CA PRO A 212 24.98 -14.80 47.38
C PRO A 212 23.95 -15.84 47.85
N ASN A 213 24.08 -16.35 49.08
CA ASN A 213 23.15 -17.33 49.63
C ASN A 213 21.77 -16.71 49.91
N ALA A 214 21.75 -15.44 50.36
CA ALA A 214 20.51 -14.69 50.54
C ALA A 214 19.81 -14.40 49.20
N ARG A 215 20.58 -14.06 48.15
CA ARG A 215 20.04 -13.90 46.78
C ARG A 215 19.37 -15.18 46.29
N LYS A 216 19.99 -16.34 46.55
CA LYS A 216 19.44 -17.66 46.20
C LYS A 216 18.14 -17.96 46.93
N GLN A 217 18.07 -17.71 48.24
CA GLN A 217 16.85 -17.94 49.04
C GLN A 217 15.68 -17.06 48.60
N ILE A 218 15.93 -15.79 48.26
CA ILE A 218 14.89 -14.87 47.75
C ILE A 218 14.30 -15.40 46.44
N LEU A 219 15.17 -15.83 45.51
CA LEU A 219 14.72 -16.35 44.23
C LEU A 219 13.96 -17.67 44.38
N GLN A 220 14.39 -18.57 45.28
CA GLN A 220 13.63 -19.78 45.61
C GLN A 220 12.24 -19.47 46.19
N LYS A 221 12.15 -18.51 47.11
CA LYS A 221 10.87 -18.07 47.71
C LYS A 221 9.93 -17.45 46.67
N GLU A 222 10.47 -16.72 45.70
CA GLU A 222 9.71 -16.13 44.61
C GLU A 222 9.47 -17.07 43.42
N GLY A 223 9.94 -18.33 43.49
CA GLY A 223 9.80 -19.31 42.41
C GLY A 223 10.63 -18.99 41.16
N ARG A 224 11.65 -18.14 41.27
CA ARG A 224 12.57 -17.76 40.19
C ARG A 224 13.83 -18.62 40.26
N CYS A 225 14.30 -19.16 39.14
CA CYS A 225 15.50 -20.01 39.12
C CYS A 225 16.79 -19.25 38.84
N TYR A 226 17.84 -19.60 39.59
CA TYR A 226 19.21 -19.11 39.40
C TYR A 226 19.85 -19.90 38.25
N ILE A 227 20.25 -19.23 37.17
CA ILE A 227 21.09 -19.85 36.14
C ILE A 227 22.54 -19.63 36.55
N TRP A 228 23.15 -20.63 37.20
CA TRP A 228 24.59 -20.65 37.41
C TRP A 228 25.29 -21.19 36.16
N LYS A 229 26.18 -20.39 35.56
CA LYS A 229 27.07 -20.83 34.48
C LYS A 229 28.32 -21.47 35.09
N ASN A 230 28.40 -22.80 35.09
CA ASN A 230 29.60 -23.56 34.68
C ASN A 230 29.35 -25.07 34.79
N HIS A 231 29.58 -25.75 33.67
CA HIS A 231 29.69 -27.21 33.48
C HIS A 231 28.68 -28.13 34.20
N GLY A 232 27.63 -28.50 33.46
CA GLY A 232 26.84 -29.71 33.75
C GLY A 232 25.36 -29.45 34.05
N LYS A 233 24.56 -29.32 32.99
CA LYS A 233 23.09 -29.50 32.84
C LYS A 233 22.24 -29.34 34.13
N ILE A 234 21.25 -28.43 34.15
CA ILE A 234 19.85 -28.77 33.80
C ILE A 234 19.07 -27.51 33.30
N LYS A 235 18.22 -27.75 32.29
CA LYS A 235 17.21 -26.84 31.74
C LYS A 235 16.09 -26.59 32.75
N LEU A 236 15.53 -25.40 32.77
CA LEU A 236 14.14 -25.22 33.19
C LEU A 236 13.33 -24.65 32.06
N THR A 237 12.46 -25.52 31.56
CA THR A 237 11.36 -25.19 30.67
C THR A 237 10.33 -24.39 31.46
N SER A 238 9.75 -23.38 30.81
CA SER A 238 8.58 -22.66 31.29
C SER A 238 7.40 -23.64 31.43
N GLY A 239 7.23 -24.21 32.62
CA GLY A 239 6.09 -25.05 32.97
C GLY A 239 5.54 -24.59 34.31
N LYS A 240 4.25 -24.24 34.35
CA LYS A 240 3.50 -24.02 35.59
C LYS A 240 3.71 -25.23 36.50
N ILE A 241 4.41 -25.06 37.61
CA ILE A 241 4.40 -26.05 38.69
C ILE A 241 3.14 -25.75 39.51
N LYS A 242 2.11 -26.59 39.33
CA LYS A 242 0.95 -26.69 40.24
C LYS A 242 1.39 -27.43 41.53
N PRO A 243 0.70 -27.20 42.67
CA PRO A 243 1.28 -27.33 44.00
C PRO A 243 1.46 -28.78 44.43
N PHE A 244 2.54 -29.06 45.16
CA PHE A 244 2.71 -30.33 45.86
C PHE A 244 1.78 -30.37 47.08
N GLY A 245 0.74 -31.21 47.01
CA GLY A 245 0.08 -31.75 48.19
C GLY A 245 0.96 -32.83 48.85
N LYS A 246 1.43 -32.55 50.06
CA LYS A 246 1.31 -33.34 51.32
C LYS A 246 0.98 -34.86 51.14
N ILE A 247 1.54 -35.88 51.83
CA ILE A 247 2.24 -36.09 53.13
C ILE A 247 2.84 -37.53 53.08
N MET A 248 3.98 -37.90 53.69
CA MET A 248 4.19 -38.70 54.94
C MET A 248 5.45 -39.58 54.69
N SER A 249 6.55 -39.51 55.46
CA SER A 249 6.89 -40.13 56.77
C SER A 249 7.28 -41.62 56.73
N ALA A 250 8.30 -41.93 57.57
CA ALA A 250 8.99 -43.20 57.88
C ALA A 250 10.12 -43.56 56.88
N GLU A 251 11.31 -44.01 57.29
CA GLU A 251 11.61 -44.96 58.38
C GLU A 251 13.00 -44.70 59.00
N ASP A 252 13.08 -44.83 60.34
CA ASP A 252 14.28 -45.27 61.06
C ASP A 252 14.43 -46.80 60.90
N ALA A 253 15.68 -47.26 60.97
CA ALA A 253 16.17 -48.64 61.16
C ALA A 253 16.62 -49.44 59.91
N HIS A 254 17.94 -49.43 59.63
CA HIS A 254 18.78 -50.60 59.95
C HIS A 254 20.28 -50.28 59.90
N ARG A 255 20.94 -50.49 61.03
CA ARG A 255 22.39 -50.72 61.19
C ARG A 255 22.64 -52.23 61.11
N PRO A 256 23.81 -52.69 60.65
CA PRO A 256 24.90 -53.01 61.60
C PRO A 256 26.17 -52.18 61.40
#